data_AF-A0A935S3R4-F1
#
_entry.id   AF-A0A935S3R4-F1
#
_cell.length_a   1.000
_cell.length_b   1.000
_cell.length_c   1.000
_cell.angle_alpha   90.00
_cell.angle_beta   90.00
_cell.angle_gamma   90.00
#
_symmetry.space_group_name_H-M   'P 1'
#
loop_
_entity.id
_entity.type
_entity.pdbx_description
1 polymer ?
#
loop_
_entity_poly.entity_id
_entity_poly.type
_entity_poly.pdbx_seq_one_letter_code
_entity_poly.pdbx_strand_id
1 'polypeptide(L)'
;MKDAWFSIPIQDIIDLNGKPQFGFKYEQLMFLEPERSFFWVKKKGGKWGKVNPENEILLPFDYDGVKYKDGRFITYKKGKWEE
;
A
#
# COMPACT_ATOMS: atom_id res chain seq x y z
N MET A 1 20.49 -7.84 0.56
CA MET A 1 19.27 -8.63 0.38
C MET A 1 18.49 -7.96 -0.73
N LYS A 2 18.17 -8.70 -1.80
CA LYS A 2 17.55 -8.14 -3.00
C LYS A 2 16.13 -7.71 -2.66
N ASP A 3 15.75 -6.50 -3.05
CA ASP A 3 14.44 -5.89 -2.86
C ASP A 3 13.33 -6.92 -3.11
N ALA A 4 12.78 -7.45 -2.02
CA ALA A 4 11.80 -8.52 -2.08
C ALA A 4 10.44 -7.87 -1.85
N TRP A 5 9.73 -7.72 -2.95
CA TRP A 5 8.43 -7.09 -3.02
C TRP A 5 7.39 -8.14 -2.73
N PHE A 6 6.72 -8.01 -1.59
CA PHE A 6 5.66 -8.92 -1.23
C PHE A 6 4.32 -8.21 -1.39
N SER A 7 3.49 -8.73 -2.28
CA SER A 7 2.06 -8.45 -2.26
C SER A 7 1.45 -9.42 -1.26
N ILE A 8 1.19 -8.93 -0.05
CA ILE A 8 0.59 -9.75 1.00
C ILE A 8 -0.93 -9.53 0.96
N PRO A 9 -1.74 -10.60 0.88
CA PRO A 9 -3.17 -10.50 1.10
C PRO A 9 -3.45 -9.85 2.46
N ILE A 10 -4.38 -8.89 2.53
CA ILE A 10 -4.58 -8.11 3.76
C ILE A 10 -5.11 -8.96 4.92
N GLN A 11 -5.80 -10.04 4.61
CA GLN A 11 -6.23 -11.05 5.58
C GLN A 11 -5.07 -11.70 6.36
N ASP A 12 -3.83 -11.62 5.84
CA ASP A 12 -2.63 -12.16 6.50
C ASP A 12 -1.91 -11.11 7.37
N ILE A 13 -2.33 -9.84 7.33
CA ILE A 13 -1.79 -8.77 8.18
C ILE A 13 -2.73 -8.56 9.35
N ILE A 14 -2.36 -9.10 10.50
CA ILE A 14 -3.13 -9.06 11.74
C ILE A 14 -2.48 -8.17 12.80
N ASP A 15 -3.29 -7.51 13.62
CA ASP A 15 -2.88 -6.77 14.80
C ASP A 15 -2.43 -7.72 15.93
N LEU A 16 -1.98 -7.17 17.06
CA LEU A 16 -1.55 -7.97 18.22
C LEU A 16 -2.66 -8.82 18.84
N ASN A 17 -3.93 -8.56 18.50
CA ASN A 17 -5.09 -9.32 18.93
C ASN A 17 -5.52 -10.37 17.89
N GLY A 18 -4.77 -10.53 16.81
CA GLY A 18 -5.08 -11.45 15.72
C GLY A 18 -6.18 -10.97 14.77
N LYS A 19 -6.60 -9.70 14.85
CA LYS A 19 -7.61 -9.11 13.96
C LYS A 19 -6.93 -8.51 12.73
N PRO A 20 -7.52 -8.59 11.52
CA PRO A 20 -6.92 -7.97 10.34
C PRO A 20 -6.70 -6.46 10.52
N GLN A 21 -5.46 -5.97 10.38
CA GLN A 21 -5.05 -4.58 10.64
C GLN A 21 -5.85 -3.58 9.79
N PHE A 22 -6.13 -3.89 8.53
CA PHE A 22 -6.87 -3.03 7.60
C PHE A 22 -8.28 -3.56 7.28
N GLY A 23 -8.72 -4.65 7.93
CA GLY A 23 -9.99 -5.32 7.61
C GLY A 23 -10.10 -5.79 6.15
N PHE A 24 -11.34 -5.97 5.67
CA PHE A 24 -11.64 -6.30 4.27
C PHE A 24 -11.74 -5.07 3.35
N LYS A 25 -11.20 -3.92 3.78
CA LYS A 25 -11.41 -2.61 3.15
C LYS A 25 -10.63 -2.43 1.85
N TYR A 26 -9.49 -3.11 1.72
CA TYR A 26 -8.58 -3.00 0.59
C TYR A 26 -8.29 -4.40 0.01
N GLU A 27 -7.92 -4.47 -1.27
CA GLU A 27 -7.63 -5.72 -1.98
C GLU A 27 -6.15 -6.10 -1.91
N GLN A 28 -5.29 -5.09 -1.88
CA GLN A 28 -3.85 -5.29 -1.97
C GLN A 28 -3.14 -4.24 -1.13
N LEU A 29 -2.05 -4.67 -0.49
CA LEU A 29 -1.14 -3.81 0.23
C LEU A 29 0.27 -3.98 -0.33
N MET A 30 0.95 -2.86 -0.51
CA MET A 30 2.38 -2.81 -0.80
C MET A 30 3.08 -2.21 0.41
N PHE A 31 3.93 -3.03 1.03
CA PHE A 31 4.68 -2.70 2.23
C PHE A 31 6.15 -2.50 1.90
N LEU A 32 6.80 -1.57 2.59
CA LEU A 32 8.23 -1.40 2.50
C LEU A 32 8.79 -1.03 3.86
N GLU A 33 9.26 -2.09 4.52
CA GLU A 33 9.91 -2.17 5.82
C GLU A 33 9.15 -1.67 7.06
N PRO A 34 9.33 -2.34 8.22
CA PRO A 34 8.68 -2.03 9.51
C PRO A 34 8.95 -0.63 10.06
N GLU A 35 9.91 0.08 9.50
CA GLU A 35 10.29 1.42 9.97
C GLU A 35 9.51 2.55 9.30
N ARG A 36 8.69 2.26 8.27
CA ARG A 36 7.91 3.30 7.57
C ARG A 36 6.51 3.45 8.13
N SER A 37 6.12 4.69 8.42
CA SER A 37 4.83 5.09 9.01
C SER A 37 3.63 5.04 8.05
N PHE A 38 3.73 4.36 6.91
CA PHE A 38 2.65 4.34 5.92
C PHE A 38 2.66 3.10 5.02
N PHE A 39 1.52 2.87 4.37
CA PHE A 39 1.24 1.76 3.46
C PHE A 39 0.65 2.28 2.16
N TRP A 40 1.02 1.66 1.04
CA TRP A 40 0.28 1.79 -0.20
C TRP A 40 -0.79 0.71 -0.26
N VAL A 41 -2.03 1.10 -0.46
CA VAL A 41 -3.19 0.20 -0.46
C VAL A 41 -4.03 0.39 -1.70
N LYS A 42 -4.59 -0.70 -2.22
CA LYS A 42 -5.46 -0.72 -3.39
C LYS A 42 -6.90 -1.00 -2.96
N LYS A 43 -7.84 -0.14 -3.32
CA LYS A 43 -9.28 -0.38 -3.10
C LYS A 43 -9.85 -1.36 -4.12
N LYS A 44 -10.98 -1.97 -3.74
CA LYS A 44 -11.89 -2.61 -4.70
C LYS A 44 -12.22 -1.62 -5.82
N GLY A 45 -11.97 -2.03 -7.07
CA GLY A 45 -12.09 -1.16 -8.25
C GLY A 45 -10.78 -0.60 -8.79
N GLY A 46 -9.63 -0.92 -8.18
CA GLY A 46 -8.34 -0.85 -8.87
C GLY A 46 -7.43 0.31 -8.49
N LYS A 47 -7.92 1.34 -7.81
CA LYS A 47 -7.14 2.54 -7.50
C LYS A 47 -6.33 2.38 -6.22
N TRP A 48 -5.12 2.92 -6.23
CA TRP A 48 -4.18 2.97 -5.12
C TRP A 48 -4.27 4.29 -4.37
N GLY A 49 -4.07 4.23 -3.06
CA GLY A 49 -3.91 5.36 -2.15
C GLY A 49 -2.88 5.05 -1.07
N LYS A 50 -2.56 6.05 -0.24
CA LYS A 50 -1.58 5.94 0.84
C LYS A 50 -2.28 6.12 2.18
N VAL A 51 -2.03 5.23 3.13
CA VAL A 51 -2.63 5.27 4.47
C VAL A 51 -1.59 5.10 5.56
N ASN A 52 -1.88 5.53 6.78
CA ASN A 52 -1.09 5.21 7.98
C ASN A 52 -1.63 3.92 8.67
N PRO A 53 -0.96 3.41 9.72
CA PRO A 53 -1.44 2.26 10.50
C PRO A 53 -2.87 2.43 11.05
N GLU A 54 -3.28 3.67 11.34
CA GLU A 54 -4.59 4.07 11.84
C GLU A 54 -5.67 4.13 10.76
N ASN A 55 -5.37 3.71 9.51
CA ASN A 55 -6.26 3.76 8.34
C ASN A 55 -6.63 5.18 7.85
N GLU A 56 -5.94 6.22 8.33
CA GLU A 56 -6.11 7.59 7.84
C GLU A 56 -5.54 7.71 6.43
N ILE A 57 -6.27 8.42 5.56
CA ILE A 57 -5.88 8.59 4.15
C ILE A 57 -4.86 9.72 4.07
N LEU A 58 -3.60 9.37 3.82
CA LEU A 58 -2.51 10.32 3.59
C LEU A 58 -2.50 10.80 2.13
N LEU A 59 -2.82 9.92 1.18
CA LEU A 59 -3.04 10.26 -0.23
C LEU A 59 -4.31 9.56 -0.76
N PRO A 60 -5.19 10.27 -1.50
CA PRO A 60 -6.44 9.73 -1.99
C PRO A 60 -6.23 8.58 -2.99
N PHE A 61 -7.30 7.82 -3.21
CA PHE A 61 -7.33 6.65 -4.08
C PHE A 61 -7.45 7.03 -5.56
N ASP A 62 -6.42 7.70 -6.08
CA ASP A 62 -6.43 8.31 -7.40
C ASP A 62 -5.46 7.67 -8.39
N TYR A 63 -4.60 6.77 -7.91
CA TYR A 63 -3.47 6.27 -8.67
C TYR A 63 -3.80 4.92 -9.31
N ASP A 64 -3.51 4.78 -10.60
CA ASP A 64 -3.73 3.57 -11.39
C ASP A 64 -2.67 2.50 -11.12
N GLY A 65 -1.51 2.88 -10.59
CA GLY A 65 -0.44 1.97 -10.25
C GLY A 65 0.54 2.58 -9.26
N VAL A 66 1.25 1.72 -8.55
CA VAL A 66 2.35 2.08 -7.65
C VAL A 66 3.47 1.09 -7.91
N LYS A 67 4.70 1.61 -7.98
CA LYS A 67 5.94 0.83 -8.05
C LYS A 67 6.93 1.43 -7.06
N TYR A 68 7.81 0.62 -6.53
CA TYR A 68 9.04 1.05 -5.90
C TYR A 68 10.22 0.94 -6.88
N LYS A 69 11.13 1.89 -6.86
CA LYS A 69 12.32 1.87 -7.72
C LYS A 69 13.36 2.75 -7.05
N ASP A 70 14.59 2.24 -6.94
CA ASP A 70 15.74 3.02 -6.46
C ASP A 70 15.47 3.74 -5.12
N GLY A 71 14.88 3.04 -4.14
CA GLY A 71 14.61 3.59 -2.81
C GLY A 71 13.28 4.35 -2.66
N ARG A 72 12.50 4.50 -3.74
CA ARG A 72 11.38 5.45 -3.83
C ARG A 72 10.12 4.82 -4.40
N PHE A 73 8.96 5.32 -3.97
CA PHE A 73 7.71 4.97 -4.63
C PHE A 73 7.47 5.91 -5.81
N ILE A 74 6.96 5.34 -6.89
CA ILE A 74 6.56 6.03 -8.10
C ILE A 74 5.13 5.61 -8.38
N THR A 75 4.28 6.59 -8.62
CA THR A 75 2.85 6.43 -8.85
C THR A 75 2.51 6.60 -10.32
N TYR A 76 1.49 5.89 -10.80
CA TYR A 76 0.98 6.04 -12.15
C TYR A 76 -0.38 6.73 -12.09
N LYS A 77 -0.49 7.90 -12.74
CA LYS A 77 -1.73 8.68 -12.82
C LYS A 77 -1.73 9.45 -14.14
N LYS A 78 -2.89 9.55 -14.79
CA LYS A 78 -3.05 10.32 -16.05
C LYS A 78 -2.03 9.94 -17.15
N GLY A 79 -1.71 8.66 -17.28
CA GLY A 79 -0.86 8.18 -18.38
C GLY A 79 0.66 8.26 -18.15
N LYS A 80 1.13 8.66 -16.97
CA LYS A 80 2.57 8.78 -16.66
C LYS A 80 2.94 8.33 -15.26
N TRP A 81 4.21 7.97 -15.10
CA TRP A 81 4.84 7.63 -13.82
C TRP A 81 5.45 8.89 -13.19
N GLU A 82 5.13 9.16 -11.93
CA GLU A 82 5.57 10.34 -11.15
C GLU A 82 6.01 9.91 -9.75
N GLU A 83 7.09 10.51 -9.25
CA GLU A 83 7.58 10.31 -7.87
C GLU A 83 6.69 11.00 -6.83
#